data_AF-A0A139XB08-F1
#
_entry.id   AF-A0A139XB08-F1
#
_cell.length_a   1.000
_cell.length_b   1.000
_cell.length_c   1.000
_cell.angle_alpha   90.00
_cell.angle_beta   90.00
_cell.angle_gamma   90.00
#
_symmetry.space_group_name_H-M   'P 1'
#
loop_
_entity.id
_entity.type
_entity.pdbx_description
1 polymer ?
#
loop_
_entity_poly.entity_id
_entity_poly.type
_entity_poly.pdbx_seq_one_letter_code
_entity_poly.pdbx_strand_id
1 'polypeptide(L)'
;MDLATYSTNLKLTQLPKELITEVQQCLSDGGYKVTINGIADAVTKQAFADFKKASYLQDPEYLGPSTATALLKLQKTSTAPQPLSGLNYLRLTRTQAKDQFGCQVLKLQYFQNGQVVDEINMRSGAPSKQYFRKGVDSISGSGEPLPEGRWRIENLFWAGGKDNWNASHGEGIGPVSVPLTYDEPGTTERSEIVIHNDHNANQGNPGSVGCPVTYELGDMKKVVAWLRDTDPRYLYVDWNLGSCPSVYAVLPVSNKLPRAGVELIKKFESCFLEAYPDPLSGNEPITIGWGCTIKEDGSKWQLGDRIIQERADKLLIDQLSDRYMRDLEQSVPFWEQMTENQKGALLCFGYNLGSKFMTEGDFDSIRRILKNKQWEKLPEILSLYRNPGTRVELGLKRRRYAEGLVWQGVSVEEAYRKAMTIAQISDRVSLAMMRP
;
A
#
# COMPACT_ATOMS: atom_id res chain seq x y z
N MET A 1 5.82 -7.57 27.95
CA MET A 1 4.39 -7.40 28.31
C MET A 1 4.09 -5.96 28.02
N ASP A 2 3.21 -5.72 27.05
CA ASP A 2 2.81 -4.39 26.57
C ASP A 2 1.29 -4.25 26.76
N LEU A 3 0.77 -3.02 26.69
CA LEU A 3 -0.65 -2.73 26.85
C LEU A 3 -1.52 -3.43 25.80
N ALA A 4 -0.98 -3.72 24.60
CA ALA A 4 -1.69 -4.38 23.52
C ALA A 4 -1.98 -5.87 23.79
N THR A 5 -1.10 -6.53 24.55
CA THR A 5 -1.20 -7.95 24.93
C THR A 5 -1.55 -8.16 26.41
N TYR A 6 -1.83 -7.08 27.14
CA TYR A 6 -2.02 -7.11 28.59
C TYR A 6 -3.34 -7.78 28.99
N SER A 7 -3.23 -8.93 29.68
CA SER A 7 -4.36 -9.79 30.04
C SER A 7 -4.57 -9.98 31.55
N THR A 8 -3.67 -9.45 32.39
CA THR A 8 -3.72 -9.60 33.86
C THR A 8 -4.39 -8.41 34.54
N ASN A 9 -4.75 -8.53 35.82
CA ASN A 9 -5.23 -7.41 36.63
C ASN A 9 -4.24 -7.14 37.78
N LEU A 10 -3.50 -6.04 37.71
CA LEU A 10 -2.47 -5.68 38.68
C LEU A 10 -2.61 -4.22 39.10
N LYS A 11 -2.19 -3.90 40.33
CA LYS A 11 -2.11 -2.49 40.74
C LYS A 11 -1.06 -1.78 39.88
N LEU A 12 -1.31 -0.52 39.56
CA LEU A 12 -0.39 0.33 38.80
C LEU A 12 1.03 0.34 39.39
N THR A 13 1.16 0.26 40.71
CA THR A 13 2.44 0.22 41.44
C THR A 13 3.16 -1.12 41.38
N GLN A 14 2.49 -2.18 40.92
CA GLN A 14 3.04 -3.54 40.79
C GLN A 14 3.45 -3.85 39.34
N LEU A 15 3.21 -2.93 38.40
CA LEU A 15 3.56 -3.11 37.01
C LEU A 15 5.08 -2.96 36.81
N PRO A 16 5.65 -3.65 35.80
CA PRO A 16 7.03 -3.42 35.39
C PRO A 16 7.20 -2.00 34.84
N LYS A 17 8.41 -1.45 34.99
CA LYS A 17 8.76 -0.07 34.60
C LYS A 17 8.36 0.24 33.16
N GLU A 18 8.56 -0.71 32.26
CA GLU A 18 8.27 -0.60 30.83
C GLU A 18 6.78 -0.37 30.60
N LEU A 19 5.93 -1.09 31.32
CA LEU A 19 4.48 -0.98 31.21
C LEU A 19 3.95 0.30 31.88
N ILE A 20 4.56 0.74 32.98
CA ILE A 20 4.26 2.07 33.57
C ILE A 20 4.61 3.18 32.58
N THR A 21 5.74 3.05 31.88
CA THR A 21 6.17 4.02 30.85
C THR A 21 5.15 4.11 29.72
N GLU A 22 4.63 2.97 29.27
CA GLU A 22 3.60 2.89 28.23
C GLU A 22 2.25 3.49 28.67
N VAL A 23 1.84 3.23 29.92
CA VAL A 23 0.66 3.88 30.53
C VAL A 23 0.83 5.40 30.58
N GLN A 24 2.01 5.88 31.02
CA GLN A 24 2.33 7.31 31.06
C GLN A 24 2.30 7.94 29.66
N GLN A 25 2.79 7.24 28.64
CA GLN A 25 2.74 7.71 27.26
C GLN A 25 1.28 7.87 26.79
N CYS A 26 0.43 6.86 26.99
CA CYS A 26 -0.99 6.93 26.65
C CYS A 26 -1.72 8.07 27.38
N LEU A 27 -1.44 8.28 28.67
CA LEU A 27 -2.01 9.37 29.45
C LEU A 27 -1.53 10.74 28.94
N SER A 28 -0.23 10.89 28.66
CA SER A 28 0.33 12.11 28.08
C SER A 28 -0.32 12.44 26.73
N ASP A 29 -0.51 11.43 25.88
CA ASP A 29 -1.13 11.57 24.57
C ASP A 29 -2.60 12.02 24.69
N GLY A 30 -3.33 11.45 25.65
CA GLY A 30 -4.68 11.83 26.04
C GLY A 30 -4.80 13.19 26.75
N GLY A 31 -3.69 13.93 26.90
CA GLY A 31 -3.66 15.27 27.47
C GLY A 31 -3.56 15.32 29.00
N TYR A 32 -3.33 14.19 29.66
CA TYR A 32 -3.09 14.14 31.10
C TYR A 32 -1.65 14.55 31.41
N LYS A 33 -1.46 15.36 32.47
CA LYS A 33 -0.14 15.82 32.90
C LYS A 33 0.58 14.71 33.66
N VAL A 34 1.52 14.04 33.01
CA VAL A 34 2.38 13.01 33.59
C VAL A 34 3.81 13.17 33.11
N THR A 35 4.78 12.65 33.87
CA THR A 35 6.18 12.56 33.45
C THR A 35 6.45 11.12 33.02
N ILE A 36 7.00 10.91 31.82
CA ILE A 36 7.32 9.58 31.30
C ILE A 36 8.66 9.14 31.89
N ASN A 37 8.61 8.43 33.02
CA ASN A 37 9.80 7.99 33.77
C ASN A 37 9.72 6.51 34.21
N GLY A 38 8.60 5.84 33.93
CA GLY A 38 8.35 4.45 34.34
C GLY A 38 8.11 4.28 35.84
N ILE A 39 7.82 5.36 36.56
CA ILE A 39 7.55 5.36 38.00
C ILE A 39 6.10 5.75 38.23
N ALA A 40 5.33 4.88 38.91
CA ALA A 40 3.97 5.18 39.33
C ALA A 40 3.97 6.16 40.53
N ASP A 41 4.42 7.40 40.29
CA ASP A 41 4.43 8.49 41.27
C ASP A 41 3.01 9.02 41.56
N ALA A 42 2.89 9.94 42.52
CA ALA A 42 1.58 10.47 42.92
C ALA A 42 0.83 11.13 41.75
N VAL A 43 1.56 11.79 40.83
CA VAL A 43 1.00 12.46 39.65
C VAL A 43 0.48 11.42 38.65
N THR A 44 1.25 10.37 38.38
CA THR A 44 0.87 9.27 37.49
C THR A 44 -0.34 8.52 38.03
N LYS A 45 -0.40 8.24 39.35
CA LYS A 45 -1.55 7.60 39.98
C LYS A 45 -2.82 8.45 39.86
N GLN A 46 -2.70 9.75 40.10
CA GLN A 46 -3.83 10.68 40.00
C GLN A 46 -4.34 10.78 38.56
N ALA A 47 -3.44 10.97 37.59
CA ALA A 47 -3.78 11.01 36.17
C ALA A 47 -4.45 9.72 35.68
N PHE A 48 -3.94 8.56 36.12
CA PHE A 48 -4.52 7.26 35.81
C PHE A 48 -5.93 7.09 36.41
N ALA A 49 -6.13 7.50 37.66
CA ALA A 49 -7.45 7.47 38.30
C ALA A 49 -8.45 8.41 37.62
N ASP A 50 -8.03 9.62 37.26
CA ASP A 50 -8.85 10.60 36.55
C ASP A 50 -9.23 10.11 35.15
N PHE A 51 -8.30 9.49 34.44
CA PHE A 51 -8.56 8.81 33.17
C PHE A 51 -9.60 7.71 33.29
N LYS A 52 -9.44 6.82 34.28
CA LYS A 52 -10.40 5.72 34.50
C LYS A 52 -11.78 6.24 34.84
N LYS A 53 -11.87 7.30 35.66
CA LYS A 53 -13.14 7.98 35.98
C LYS A 53 -13.78 8.58 34.73
N ALA A 54 -13.00 9.28 33.90
CA ALA A 54 -13.49 9.85 32.63
C ALA A 54 -13.94 8.77 31.63
N SER A 55 -13.35 7.58 31.71
CA SER A 55 -13.67 6.43 30.85
C SER A 55 -14.70 5.47 31.44
N TYR A 56 -15.34 5.82 32.57
CA TYR A 56 -16.32 4.99 33.29
C TYR A 56 -15.78 3.60 33.69
N LEU A 57 -14.47 3.50 33.99
CA LEU A 57 -13.80 2.27 34.39
C LEU A 57 -13.67 2.16 35.91
N GLN A 58 -14.03 0.99 36.44
CA GLN A 58 -13.95 0.67 37.87
C GLN A 58 -12.51 0.39 38.33
N ASP A 59 -12.28 0.35 39.64
CA ASP A 59 -11.00 0.04 40.30
C ASP A 59 -9.85 0.98 39.92
N PRO A 60 -9.83 2.23 40.42
CA PRO A 60 -8.95 3.30 39.93
C PRO A 60 -7.45 3.01 40.05
N GLU A 61 -7.05 2.07 40.91
CA GLU A 61 -5.64 1.69 41.10
C GLU A 61 -5.17 0.55 40.19
N TYR A 62 -6.08 -0.16 39.52
CA TYR A 62 -5.77 -1.40 38.82
C TYR A 62 -5.72 -1.21 37.30
N LEU A 63 -4.69 -1.75 36.67
CA LEU A 63 -4.63 -1.96 35.24
C LEU A 63 -5.13 -3.39 34.95
N GLY A 64 -6.24 -3.47 34.23
CA GLY A 64 -6.80 -4.69 33.65
C GLY A 64 -7.04 -4.54 32.13
N PRO A 65 -7.47 -5.59 31.41
CA PRO A 65 -7.56 -5.61 29.94
C PRO A 65 -8.43 -4.49 29.34
N SER A 66 -9.56 -4.16 29.99
CA SER A 66 -10.43 -3.06 29.55
C SER A 66 -9.78 -1.69 29.75
N THR A 67 -8.96 -1.53 30.80
CA THR A 67 -8.20 -0.30 31.04
C THR A 67 -7.06 -0.17 30.05
N ALA A 68 -6.35 -1.26 29.74
CA ALA A 68 -5.32 -1.29 28.72
C ALA A 68 -5.88 -0.92 27.34
N THR A 69 -7.00 -1.54 26.94
CA THR A 69 -7.73 -1.19 25.70
C THR A 69 -8.13 0.29 25.66
N ALA A 70 -8.62 0.85 26.77
CA ALA A 70 -9.03 2.24 26.82
C ALA A 70 -7.84 3.22 26.75
N LEU A 71 -6.71 2.88 27.39
CA LEU A 71 -5.47 3.67 27.31
C LEU A 71 -4.93 3.72 25.88
N LEU A 72 -4.97 2.60 25.16
CA LEU A 72 -4.54 2.55 23.76
C LEU A 72 -5.37 3.47 22.86
N LYS A 73 -6.62 3.78 23.21
CA LYS A 73 -7.45 4.77 22.48
C LYS A 73 -7.02 6.22 22.70
N LEU A 74 -6.25 6.49 23.76
CA LEU A 74 -5.69 7.83 24.01
C LEU A 74 -4.42 8.10 23.22
N GLN A 75 -3.77 7.06 22.67
CA GLN A 75 -2.55 7.24 21.89
C GLN A 75 -2.83 8.17 20.71
N LYS A 76 -2.14 9.31 20.70
CA LYS A 76 -2.04 10.16 19.51
C LYS A 76 -1.25 9.32 18.53
N THR A 77 -1.82 9.06 17.36
CA THR A 77 -1.19 8.33 16.27
C THR A 77 0.02 9.11 15.74
N SER A 78 1.12 9.10 16.49
CA SER A 78 2.45 9.42 16.00
C SER A 78 3.08 8.13 15.49
N THR A 79 2.45 7.54 14.47
CA THR A 79 3.08 6.49 13.67
C THR A 79 3.33 7.10 12.30
N ALA A 80 4.56 7.56 12.09
CA ALA A 80 5.12 7.61 10.75
C ALA A 80 4.89 6.22 10.10
N PRO A 81 4.46 6.17 8.82
CA PRO A 81 4.07 4.92 8.18
C PRO A 81 5.23 3.91 8.22
N GLN A 82 4.98 2.75 8.84
CA GLN A 82 5.90 1.60 8.85
C GLN A 82 5.72 0.82 7.55
N PRO A 83 6.77 0.63 6.72
CA PRO A 83 6.60 0.01 5.41
C PRO A 83 6.89 -1.50 5.47
N LEU A 84 6.39 -2.26 4.48
CA LEU A 84 6.45 -3.72 4.39
C LEU A 84 7.86 -4.30 4.61
N SER A 85 7.98 -5.31 5.47
CA SER A 85 9.17 -6.17 5.52
C SER A 85 9.33 -6.93 4.19
N GLY A 86 10.50 -6.83 3.56
CA GLY A 86 10.90 -7.63 2.39
C GLY A 86 10.98 -6.91 1.03
N LEU A 87 10.65 -5.62 0.94
CA LEU A 87 10.83 -4.84 -0.29
C LEU A 87 12.03 -3.88 -0.19
N ASN A 88 12.93 -3.98 -1.17
CA ASN A 88 14.03 -3.05 -1.36
C ASN A 88 13.77 -2.23 -2.61
N TYR A 89 13.75 -0.90 -2.49
CA TYR A 89 13.41 0.00 -3.59
C TYR A 89 14.08 1.36 -3.40
N LEU A 90 14.06 2.18 -4.44
CA LEU A 90 14.40 3.59 -4.36
C LEU A 90 13.14 4.44 -4.44
N ARG A 91 13.11 5.57 -3.72
CA ARG A 91 12.04 6.56 -3.84
C ARG A 91 12.61 7.95 -4.05
N LEU A 92 12.11 8.64 -5.07
CA LEU A 92 12.50 10.01 -5.39
C LEU A 92 11.32 10.94 -5.12
N THR A 93 11.51 11.93 -4.25
CA THR A 93 10.49 12.91 -3.88
C THR A 93 10.99 14.34 -4.03
N ARG A 94 10.06 15.29 -4.07
CA ARG A 94 10.37 16.72 -4.06
C ARG A 94 10.55 17.20 -2.63
N THR A 95 11.56 18.04 -2.41
CA THR A 95 11.63 18.84 -1.17
C THR A 95 11.03 20.22 -1.43
N GLN A 96 10.96 21.07 -0.41
CA GLN A 96 10.59 22.50 -0.58
C GLN A 96 11.79 23.38 -0.95
N ALA A 97 13.01 22.86 -0.87
CA ALA A 97 14.23 23.61 -1.12
C ALA A 97 14.52 23.72 -2.62
N LYS A 98 15.16 24.82 -3.01
CA LYS A 98 15.82 24.97 -4.31
C LYS A 98 17.32 25.04 -4.11
N ASP A 99 18.06 24.53 -5.08
CA ASP A 99 19.51 24.68 -5.09
C ASP A 99 19.94 26.07 -5.59
N GLN A 100 21.26 26.30 -5.59
CA GLN A 100 21.86 27.58 -6.02
C GLN A 100 21.58 27.94 -7.49
N PHE A 101 21.14 26.97 -8.31
CA PHE A 101 20.83 27.18 -9.72
C PHE A 101 19.33 27.33 -9.97
N GLY A 102 18.50 27.20 -8.93
CA GLY A 102 17.05 27.33 -9.02
C GLY A 102 16.30 26.03 -9.34
N CYS A 103 16.99 24.89 -9.43
CA CYS A 103 16.34 23.59 -9.54
C CYS A 103 15.71 23.20 -8.19
N GLN A 104 14.58 22.52 -8.22
CA GLN A 104 14.00 21.95 -7.01
C GLN A 104 14.93 20.84 -6.51
N VAL A 105 15.29 20.88 -5.23
CA VAL A 105 16.06 19.81 -4.61
C VAL A 105 15.16 18.59 -4.49
N LEU A 106 15.60 17.48 -5.08
CA LEU A 106 14.95 16.18 -5.00
C LEU A 106 15.66 15.33 -3.96
N LYS A 107 14.92 14.45 -3.29
CA LYS A 107 15.46 13.53 -2.30
C LYS A 107 15.30 12.10 -2.80
N LEU A 108 16.42 11.42 -3.05
CA LEU A 108 16.44 9.99 -3.33
C LEU A 108 16.70 9.23 -2.04
N GLN A 109 15.77 8.36 -1.69
CA GLN A 109 15.82 7.54 -0.48
C GLN A 109 15.99 6.08 -0.86
N TYR A 110 16.92 5.42 -0.17
CA TYR A 110 17.16 3.99 -0.29
C TYR A 110 16.38 3.23 0.78
N PHE A 111 15.49 2.35 0.34
CA PHE A 111 14.68 1.52 1.22
C PHE A 111 15.23 0.10 1.28
N GLN A 112 15.43 -0.42 2.49
CA GLN A 112 15.66 -1.83 2.76
C GLN A 112 14.58 -2.38 3.67
N ASN A 113 13.96 -3.50 3.27
CA ASN A 113 12.85 -4.10 4.02
C ASN A 113 11.79 -3.06 4.42
N GLY A 114 11.50 -2.13 3.50
CA GLY A 114 10.58 -1.04 3.74
C GLY A 114 11.12 0.10 4.61
N GLN A 115 12.29 0.04 5.23
CA GLN A 115 12.80 1.18 6.01
C GLN A 115 13.77 2.03 5.19
N VAL A 116 13.74 3.35 5.37
CA VAL A 116 14.78 4.23 4.80
C VAL A 116 16.09 3.97 5.54
N VAL A 117 17.11 3.52 4.82
CA VAL A 117 18.43 3.21 5.38
C VAL A 117 19.47 4.27 5.04
N ASP A 118 19.31 4.93 3.89
CA ASP A 118 20.18 6.04 3.47
C ASP A 118 19.41 6.97 2.52
N GLU A 119 19.90 8.20 2.37
CA GLU A 119 19.34 9.18 1.44
C GLU A 119 20.38 10.15 0.89
N ILE A 120 20.15 10.64 -0.32
CA ILE A 120 20.94 11.68 -0.97
C ILE A 120 20.04 12.72 -1.61
N ASN A 121 20.59 13.91 -1.86
CA ASN A 121 19.91 14.91 -2.65
C ASN A 121 20.31 14.82 -4.12
N MET A 122 19.36 15.13 -4.99
CA MET A 122 19.49 15.09 -6.43
C MET A 122 18.79 16.30 -7.06
N ARG A 123 18.93 16.43 -8.37
CA ARG A 123 18.13 17.35 -9.20
C ARG A 123 17.65 16.63 -10.47
N SER A 124 16.69 17.21 -11.16
CA SER A 124 16.23 16.72 -12.47
C SER A 124 15.62 17.88 -13.26
N GLY A 125 15.73 17.83 -14.59
CA GLY A 125 15.24 18.88 -15.47
C GLY A 125 16.13 20.13 -15.45
N ALA A 126 15.88 21.03 -16.40
CA ALA A 126 16.56 22.33 -16.46
C ALA A 126 16.00 23.32 -15.42
N PRO A 127 16.80 24.31 -14.94
CA PRO A 127 16.33 25.30 -13.97
C PRO A 127 15.06 26.06 -14.39
N SER A 128 14.92 26.35 -15.69
CA SER A 128 13.76 27.05 -16.25
C SER A 128 12.57 26.13 -16.56
N LYS A 129 12.69 24.81 -16.32
CA LYS A 129 11.72 23.78 -16.70
C LYS A 129 11.31 22.89 -15.52
N GLN A 130 11.19 23.46 -14.32
CA GLN A 130 10.84 22.73 -13.09
C GLN A 130 9.33 22.41 -12.97
N TYR A 131 8.74 21.84 -14.02
CA TYR A 131 7.35 21.39 -14.05
C TYR A 131 7.28 19.88 -13.86
N PHE A 132 6.61 19.44 -12.79
CA PHE A 132 6.48 18.03 -12.45
C PHE A 132 5.13 17.51 -12.94
N ARG A 133 5.14 16.38 -13.64
CA ARG A 133 3.97 15.85 -14.36
C ARG A 133 3.75 14.36 -14.11
N LYS A 134 2.54 13.88 -14.39
CA LYS A 134 2.23 12.45 -14.49
C LYS A 134 2.79 11.88 -15.80
N GLY A 135 2.94 10.55 -15.88
CA GLY A 135 3.44 9.87 -17.09
C GLY A 135 2.76 10.31 -18.38
N VAL A 136 1.42 10.30 -18.38
CA VAL A 136 0.57 10.65 -19.53
C VAL A 136 0.62 12.13 -19.92
N ASP A 137 1.03 13.01 -19.02
CA ASP A 137 1.10 14.46 -19.25
C ASP A 137 2.51 14.91 -19.63
N SER A 138 3.51 14.02 -19.56
CA SER A 138 4.92 14.35 -19.79
C SER A 138 5.31 14.12 -21.24
N ILE A 139 5.91 15.16 -21.84
CA ILE A 139 6.25 15.21 -23.26
C ILE A 139 7.75 14.99 -23.44
N SER A 140 8.11 14.23 -24.48
CA SER A 140 9.51 14.03 -24.85
C SER A 140 10.22 15.35 -25.20
N GLY A 141 11.49 15.50 -24.80
CA GLY A 141 12.28 16.69 -25.09
C GLY A 141 11.88 17.97 -24.32
N SER A 142 10.94 17.90 -23.37
CA SER A 142 10.47 19.11 -22.66
C SER A 142 11.52 19.79 -21.77
N GLY A 143 12.61 19.06 -21.44
CA GLY A 143 13.62 19.51 -20.47
C GLY A 143 13.12 19.52 -19.03
N GLU A 144 11.89 19.05 -18.78
CA GLU A 144 11.30 18.92 -17.45
C GLU A 144 11.80 17.66 -16.73
N PRO A 145 11.70 17.60 -15.39
CA PRO A 145 11.93 16.38 -14.62
C PRO A 145 11.19 15.16 -15.17
N LEU A 146 11.76 13.96 -14.97
CA LEU A 146 11.07 12.71 -15.24
C LEU A 146 9.67 12.67 -14.60
N PRO A 147 8.67 12.07 -15.25
CA PRO A 147 7.31 12.02 -14.72
C PRO A 147 7.16 11.12 -13.50
N GLU A 148 6.12 11.42 -12.73
CA GLU A 148 5.62 10.60 -11.65
C GLU A 148 5.23 9.20 -12.15
N GLY A 149 5.59 8.17 -11.37
CA GLY A 149 5.32 6.77 -11.69
C GLY A 149 6.37 5.83 -11.11
N ARG A 150 6.20 4.54 -11.37
CA ARG A 150 7.21 3.51 -11.12
C ARG A 150 8.08 3.34 -12.34
N TRP A 151 9.38 3.29 -12.11
CA TRP A 151 10.40 3.05 -13.12
C TRP A 151 11.17 1.79 -12.75
N ARG A 152 11.43 0.91 -13.73
CA ARG A 152 12.36 -0.21 -13.57
C ARG A 152 13.79 0.30 -13.63
N ILE A 153 14.59 -0.16 -12.67
CA ILE A 153 16.02 0.13 -12.59
C ILE A 153 16.77 -0.96 -13.35
N GLU A 154 17.38 -0.56 -14.46
CA GLU A 154 18.16 -1.47 -15.32
C GLU A 154 19.60 -1.63 -14.80
N ASN A 155 20.38 -2.46 -15.49
CA ASN A 155 21.76 -2.75 -15.08
C ASN A 155 22.69 -1.54 -15.25
N LEU A 156 23.67 -1.45 -14.35
CA LEU A 156 24.76 -0.46 -14.40
C LEU A 156 25.49 -0.47 -15.74
N PHE A 157 25.65 0.71 -16.34
CA PHE A 157 26.37 0.88 -17.60
C PHE A 157 27.60 1.79 -17.41
N TRP A 158 28.79 1.21 -17.58
CA TRP A 158 30.07 1.88 -17.35
C TRP A 158 30.70 2.36 -18.65
N ALA A 159 31.22 3.60 -18.67
CA ALA A 159 31.84 4.18 -19.86
C ALA A 159 33.20 3.56 -20.21
N GLY A 160 33.99 3.19 -19.19
CA GLY A 160 35.36 2.71 -19.34
C GLY A 160 35.62 1.34 -18.71
N GLY A 161 34.58 0.51 -18.61
CA GLY A 161 34.63 -0.77 -17.92
C GLY A 161 34.24 -0.68 -16.44
N LYS A 162 33.92 -1.85 -15.85
CA LYS A 162 33.40 -1.97 -14.48
C LYS A 162 34.28 -1.21 -13.47
N ASP A 163 33.66 -0.36 -12.67
CA ASP A 163 34.30 0.43 -11.60
C ASP A 163 35.36 1.45 -12.07
N ASN A 164 35.42 1.75 -13.37
CA ASN A 164 36.28 2.81 -13.89
C ASN A 164 35.63 4.19 -13.71
N TRP A 165 35.92 4.82 -12.57
CA TRP A 165 35.43 6.14 -12.21
C TRP A 165 36.11 7.31 -12.95
N ASN A 166 37.14 7.03 -13.74
CA ASN A 166 37.90 8.06 -14.48
C ASN A 166 37.42 8.21 -15.94
N ALA A 167 36.48 7.37 -16.38
CA ALA A 167 35.89 7.44 -17.72
C ALA A 167 34.68 8.39 -17.75
N SER A 168 34.16 8.67 -18.95
CA SER A 168 32.92 9.43 -19.12
C SER A 168 32.16 8.97 -20.35
N HIS A 169 30.82 8.92 -20.24
CA HIS A 169 29.91 8.69 -21.38
C HIS A 169 29.76 9.92 -22.29
N GLY A 170 30.44 11.03 -21.99
CA GLY A 170 30.38 12.28 -22.76
C GLY A 170 29.87 13.45 -21.92
N GLU A 171 29.34 14.48 -22.58
CA GLU A 171 28.96 15.75 -21.96
C GLU A 171 27.99 15.55 -20.77
N GLY A 172 28.52 15.69 -19.56
CA GLY A 172 27.73 15.74 -18.32
C GLY A 172 27.22 14.41 -17.75
N ILE A 173 27.48 13.25 -18.37
CA ILE A 173 26.93 11.94 -17.91
C ILE A 173 27.89 11.19 -16.97
N GLY A 174 29.19 11.52 -16.99
CA GLY A 174 30.16 10.92 -16.08
C GLY A 174 30.41 9.41 -16.34
N PRO A 175 31.07 8.70 -15.40
CA PRO A 175 31.63 7.36 -15.65
C PRO A 175 30.61 6.22 -15.69
N VAL A 176 29.43 6.40 -15.10
CA VAL A 176 28.41 5.37 -14.94
C VAL A 176 27.02 5.97 -15.09
N SER A 177 26.16 5.26 -15.81
CA SER A 177 24.74 5.56 -15.92
C SER A 177 23.91 4.34 -15.48
N VAL A 178 22.72 4.61 -14.96
CA VAL A 178 21.73 3.59 -14.57
C VAL A 178 20.47 3.85 -15.40
N PRO A 179 20.22 3.09 -16.47
CA PRO A 179 19.02 3.31 -17.28
C PRO A 179 17.75 3.03 -16.48
N LEU A 180 16.72 3.85 -16.74
CA LEU A 180 15.40 3.73 -16.15
C LEU A 180 14.37 3.50 -17.26
N THR A 181 13.55 2.46 -17.09
CA THR A 181 12.43 2.18 -17.99
C THR A 181 11.11 2.49 -17.30
N TYR A 182 10.28 3.36 -17.87
CA TYR A 182 8.96 3.64 -17.29
C TYR A 182 8.13 2.35 -17.26
N ASP A 183 7.49 2.09 -16.13
CA ASP A 183 6.75 0.85 -15.89
C ASP A 183 5.25 1.11 -15.81
N GLU A 184 4.82 1.97 -14.87
CA GLU A 184 3.40 2.27 -14.64
C GLU A 184 3.22 3.57 -13.82
N PRO A 185 2.01 4.16 -13.76
CA PRO A 185 0.77 3.80 -14.45
C PRO A 185 0.73 4.26 -15.91
N GLY A 186 -0.01 3.54 -16.74
CA GLY A 186 -0.22 3.93 -18.15
C GLY A 186 1.08 3.97 -18.94
N THR A 187 1.27 5.01 -19.74
CA THR A 187 2.46 5.21 -20.58
C THR A 187 3.02 6.62 -20.41
N THR A 188 4.25 6.81 -20.90
CA THR A 188 4.86 8.13 -21.06
C THR A 188 5.60 8.20 -22.38
N GLU A 189 5.73 9.39 -22.96
CA GLU A 189 6.60 9.62 -24.12
C GLU A 189 8.08 9.72 -23.75
N ARG A 190 8.39 9.81 -22.46
CA ARG A 190 9.76 9.92 -21.97
C ARG A 190 10.51 8.60 -22.13
N SER A 191 11.71 8.71 -22.70
CA SER A 191 12.65 7.61 -22.88
C SER A 191 14.07 8.11 -22.61
N GLU A 192 15.05 7.20 -22.63
CA GLU A 192 16.48 7.52 -22.42
C GLU A 192 16.79 8.21 -21.09
N ILE A 193 15.92 8.01 -20.09
CA ILE A 193 16.12 8.52 -18.74
C ILE A 193 17.12 7.63 -18.03
N VAL A 194 18.17 8.22 -17.47
CA VAL A 194 19.20 7.49 -16.71
C VAL A 194 19.52 8.23 -15.41
N ILE A 195 19.85 7.51 -14.33
CA ILE A 195 20.50 8.11 -13.17
C ILE A 195 21.99 8.27 -13.49
N HIS A 196 22.53 9.46 -13.30
CA HIS A 196 23.96 9.74 -13.48
C HIS A 196 24.46 10.87 -12.59
N ASN A 197 25.75 11.20 -12.67
CA ASN A 197 26.32 12.38 -12.00
C ASN A 197 26.20 13.62 -12.89
N ASP A 198 25.83 14.75 -12.31
CA ASP A 198 25.80 16.05 -12.98
C ASP A 198 27.20 16.68 -13.00
N HIS A 199 28.04 16.24 -13.93
CA HIS A 199 29.47 16.61 -13.93
C HIS A 199 29.73 18.05 -14.40
N ASN A 200 28.77 18.67 -15.09
CA ASN A 200 28.91 19.98 -15.72
C ASN A 200 28.01 21.06 -15.10
N ALA A 201 27.30 20.79 -13.99
CA ALA A 201 26.54 21.80 -13.26
C ALA A 201 27.35 23.06 -12.94
N ASN A 202 28.53 22.89 -12.36
CA ASN A 202 29.42 23.99 -11.99
C ASN A 202 30.12 24.64 -13.21
N GLN A 203 29.93 24.08 -14.41
CA GLN A 203 30.40 24.63 -15.68
C GLN A 203 29.31 25.43 -16.40
N GLY A 204 28.19 25.71 -15.72
CA GLY A 204 27.08 26.54 -16.24
C GLY A 204 25.92 25.75 -16.85
N ASN A 205 25.96 24.42 -16.82
CA ASN A 205 24.91 23.56 -17.36
C ASN A 205 24.24 22.70 -16.27
N PRO A 206 23.66 23.29 -15.22
CA PRO A 206 23.05 22.53 -14.13
C PRO A 206 21.77 21.82 -14.55
N GLY A 207 21.59 20.61 -14.03
CA GLY A 207 20.40 19.80 -14.28
C GLY A 207 20.58 18.85 -15.45
N SER A 208 19.46 18.51 -16.08
CA SER A 208 19.43 17.50 -17.13
C SER A 208 18.21 17.70 -18.03
N VAL A 209 18.10 16.91 -19.10
CA VAL A 209 16.87 16.81 -19.90
C VAL A 209 15.90 15.79 -19.26
N GLY A 210 15.73 15.89 -17.94
CA GLY A 210 14.83 15.06 -17.13
C GLY A 210 15.45 13.83 -16.47
N CYS A 211 16.71 13.51 -16.74
CA CYS A 211 17.46 12.53 -15.95
C CYS A 211 17.53 12.95 -14.47
N PRO A 212 17.26 12.06 -13.50
CA PRO A 212 17.59 12.33 -12.11
C PRO A 212 19.12 12.26 -11.94
N VAL A 213 19.74 13.36 -11.54
CA VAL A 213 21.20 13.47 -11.44
C VAL A 213 21.67 13.78 -10.03
N THR A 214 22.77 13.15 -9.63
CA THR A 214 23.46 13.41 -8.35
C THR A 214 24.31 14.67 -8.46
N TYR A 215 24.44 15.43 -7.37
CA TYR A 215 25.26 16.64 -7.35
C TYR A 215 26.76 16.34 -7.47
N GLU A 216 27.21 15.30 -6.79
CA GLU A 216 28.63 14.97 -6.70
C GLU A 216 28.88 13.50 -7.00
N LEU A 217 30.11 13.19 -7.43
CA LEU A 217 30.51 11.82 -7.74
C LEU A 217 30.44 10.89 -6.52
N GLY A 218 30.60 11.43 -5.31
CA GLY A 218 30.44 10.69 -4.06
C GLY A 218 29.03 10.12 -3.88
N ASP A 219 28.01 10.90 -4.22
CA ASP A 219 26.62 10.45 -4.18
C ASP A 219 26.33 9.41 -5.26
N MET A 220 26.92 9.54 -6.45
CA MET A 220 26.80 8.49 -7.47
C MET A 220 27.43 7.17 -7.02
N LYS A 221 28.55 7.21 -6.28
CA LYS A 221 29.14 6.02 -5.65
C LYS A 221 28.18 5.36 -4.64
N LYS A 222 27.44 6.17 -3.87
CA LYS A 222 26.38 5.65 -2.98
C LYS A 222 25.28 4.94 -3.76
N VAL A 223 24.78 5.54 -4.84
CA VAL A 223 23.76 4.90 -5.71
C VAL A 223 24.27 3.55 -6.22
N VAL A 224 25.51 3.48 -6.74
CA VAL A 224 26.11 2.21 -7.19
C VAL A 224 26.23 1.19 -6.04
N ALA A 225 26.56 1.64 -4.82
CA ALA A 225 26.61 0.77 -3.66
C ALA A 225 25.23 0.21 -3.30
N TRP A 226 24.19 1.05 -3.23
CA TRP A 226 22.81 0.62 -2.96
C TRP A 226 22.30 -0.37 -3.99
N LEU A 227 22.63 -0.17 -5.27
CA LEU A 227 22.27 -1.09 -6.37
C LEU A 227 22.94 -2.46 -6.24
N ARG A 228 24.13 -2.53 -5.66
CA ARG A 228 24.85 -3.79 -5.42
C ARG A 228 24.43 -4.49 -4.13
N ASP A 229 23.97 -3.71 -3.16
CA ASP A 229 23.63 -4.18 -1.83
C ASP A 229 22.37 -5.04 -1.83
N THR A 230 21.24 -4.49 -2.30
CA THR A 230 19.95 -5.20 -2.29
C THR A 230 19.29 -5.34 -3.65
N ASP A 231 19.96 -4.89 -4.71
CA ASP A 231 19.44 -4.87 -6.07
C ASP A 231 17.99 -4.33 -6.19
N PRO A 232 17.72 -3.10 -5.68
CA PRO A 232 16.39 -2.51 -5.77
C PRO A 232 16.05 -2.29 -7.26
N ARG A 233 15.11 -3.08 -7.80
CA ARG A 233 14.74 -3.03 -9.22
C ARG A 233 13.66 -2.01 -9.57
N TYR A 234 13.16 -1.28 -8.59
CA TYR A 234 12.13 -0.27 -8.79
C TYR A 234 12.52 1.06 -8.15
N LEU A 235 12.35 2.13 -8.92
CA LEU A 235 12.36 3.52 -8.49
C LEU A 235 10.93 4.05 -8.51
N TYR A 236 10.46 4.51 -7.36
CA TYR A 236 9.17 5.18 -7.23
C TYR A 236 9.41 6.69 -7.27
N VAL A 237 8.95 7.31 -8.35
CA VAL A 237 9.02 8.76 -8.53
C VAL A 237 7.68 9.31 -8.06
N ASP A 238 7.70 9.97 -6.90
CA ASP A 238 6.50 10.46 -6.24
C ASP A 238 6.56 11.97 -6.09
N TRP A 239 5.83 12.63 -6.99
CA TRP A 239 5.67 14.07 -6.99
C TRP A 239 4.45 14.50 -6.19
N ASN A 240 3.72 13.61 -5.52
CA ASN A 240 2.45 13.91 -4.87
C ASN A 240 1.39 14.47 -5.84
N LEU A 241 1.32 13.92 -7.06
CA LEU A 241 0.29 14.17 -8.06
C LEU A 241 -0.79 13.07 -8.07
N GLY A 242 -0.63 12.04 -7.24
CA GLY A 242 -1.62 10.97 -6.98
C GLY A 242 -1.66 9.87 -8.05
N SER A 243 -0.62 9.75 -8.87
CA SER A 243 -0.46 8.68 -9.88
C SER A 243 0.70 7.73 -9.59
N CYS A 244 1.64 8.09 -8.71
CA CYS A 244 2.69 7.15 -8.31
C CYS A 244 2.04 5.91 -7.67
N PRO A 245 2.35 4.69 -8.17
CA PRO A 245 1.85 3.48 -7.54
C PRO A 245 2.32 3.44 -6.09
N SER A 246 1.39 3.14 -5.19
CA SER A 246 1.68 3.12 -3.76
C SER A 246 2.78 2.10 -3.44
N VAL A 247 3.91 2.56 -2.88
CA VAL A 247 4.90 1.70 -2.20
C VAL A 247 4.33 1.05 -0.93
N TYR A 248 3.18 1.55 -0.49
CA TYR A 248 2.39 1.11 0.67
C TYR A 248 1.16 0.30 0.27
N ALA A 249 1.12 -0.35 -0.89
CA ALA A 249 0.08 -1.31 -1.24
C ALA A 249 0.77 -2.59 -1.71
N VAL A 250 1.18 -3.51 -0.84
CA VAL A 250 0.57 -3.99 0.39
C VAL A 250 0.85 -3.03 1.55
N LEU A 251 -0.17 -2.51 2.26
CA LEU A 251 0.09 -1.96 3.60
C LEU A 251 0.70 -3.11 4.44
N PRO A 252 1.28 -2.91 5.63
CA PRO A 252 1.11 -3.94 6.64
C PRO A 252 -0.40 -4.04 6.85
N VAL A 253 -1.09 -4.80 5.99
CA VAL A 253 -1.85 -5.95 6.39
C VAL A 253 -1.40 -6.23 7.82
N SER A 254 -2.18 -5.74 8.78
CA SER A 254 -2.18 -6.29 10.14
C SER A 254 -1.83 -7.76 9.99
N ASN A 255 -0.96 -8.37 10.81
CA ASN A 255 -0.59 -9.79 10.70
C ASN A 255 -1.80 -10.78 10.60
N LYS A 256 -3.03 -10.25 10.66
CA LYS A 256 -4.31 -10.87 10.35
C LYS A 256 -4.82 -10.79 8.88
N LEU A 257 -4.62 -9.72 8.10
CA LEU A 257 -5.17 -9.68 6.74
C LEU A 257 -4.39 -10.66 5.83
N PRO A 258 -5.02 -11.40 4.91
CA PRO A 258 -4.27 -12.23 3.97
C PRO A 258 -3.84 -11.40 2.76
N ARG A 259 -2.52 -11.29 2.53
CA ARG A 259 -1.93 -10.50 1.42
C ARG A 259 -2.56 -10.83 0.06
N ALA A 260 -2.72 -12.13 -0.23
CA ALA A 260 -3.30 -12.60 -1.48
C ALA A 260 -4.73 -12.08 -1.70
N GLY A 261 -5.51 -11.89 -0.62
CA GLY A 261 -6.87 -11.36 -0.71
C GLY A 261 -6.89 -9.88 -1.10
N VAL A 262 -6.05 -9.06 -0.47
CA VAL A 262 -5.93 -7.62 -0.79
C VAL A 262 -5.51 -7.41 -2.23
N GLU A 263 -4.47 -8.12 -2.69
CA GLU A 263 -3.98 -8.02 -4.06
C GLU A 263 -5.05 -8.46 -5.07
N LEU A 264 -5.74 -9.57 -4.80
CA LEU A 264 -6.77 -10.09 -5.71
C LEU A 264 -8.00 -9.16 -5.79
N ILE A 265 -8.42 -8.57 -4.67
CA ILE A 265 -9.50 -7.56 -4.65
C ILE A 265 -9.12 -6.39 -5.58
N LYS A 266 -7.92 -5.82 -5.43
CA LYS A 266 -7.47 -4.69 -6.27
C LYS A 266 -7.35 -5.02 -7.76
N LYS A 267 -7.22 -6.29 -8.13
CA LYS A 267 -7.23 -6.72 -9.55
C LYS A 267 -8.63 -6.74 -10.16
N PHE A 268 -9.68 -6.89 -9.35
CA PHE A 268 -11.07 -6.97 -9.82
C PHE A 268 -11.89 -5.71 -9.53
N GLU A 269 -11.57 -4.98 -8.46
CA GLU A 269 -12.19 -3.70 -8.14
C GLU A 269 -11.50 -2.58 -8.90
N SER A 270 -12.27 -1.66 -9.48
CA SER A 270 -11.72 -0.41 -10.00
C SER A 270 -11.63 0.62 -8.87
N CYS A 271 -10.60 1.46 -8.89
CA CYS A 271 -10.45 2.56 -7.93
C CYS A 271 -10.96 3.87 -8.54
N PHE A 272 -12.04 4.43 -7.99
CA PHE A 272 -12.57 5.73 -8.42
C PHE A 272 -12.39 6.76 -7.31
N LEU A 273 -11.66 7.84 -7.60
CA LEU A 273 -11.33 8.87 -6.60
C LEU A 273 -12.44 9.92 -6.40
N GLU A 274 -13.52 9.81 -7.16
CA GLU A 274 -14.72 10.63 -7.06
C GLU A 274 -15.93 9.73 -6.79
N ALA A 275 -16.80 10.16 -5.88
CA ALA A 275 -17.97 9.41 -5.46
C ALA A 275 -18.95 9.21 -6.63
N TYR A 276 -19.38 7.96 -6.84
CA TYR A 276 -20.27 7.56 -7.92
C TYR A 276 -21.43 6.68 -7.40
N PRO A 277 -22.61 6.70 -8.04
CA PRO A 277 -23.70 5.81 -7.67
C PRO A 277 -23.37 4.37 -8.08
N ASP A 278 -23.79 3.39 -7.27
CA ASP A 278 -23.55 1.98 -7.56
C ASP A 278 -24.12 1.58 -8.95
N PRO A 279 -23.37 0.86 -9.81
CA PRO A 279 -23.78 0.56 -11.20
C PRO A 279 -25.01 -0.34 -11.34
N LEU A 280 -25.42 -1.05 -10.27
CA LEU A 280 -26.59 -1.91 -10.26
C LEU A 280 -27.83 -1.20 -9.70
N SER A 281 -27.66 -0.27 -8.75
CA SER A 281 -28.80 0.44 -8.13
C SER A 281 -29.13 1.78 -8.79
N GLY A 282 -28.15 2.43 -9.42
CA GLY A 282 -28.30 3.74 -10.06
C GLY A 282 -28.52 4.92 -9.10
N ASN A 283 -28.60 4.68 -7.79
CA ASN A 283 -28.87 5.70 -6.76
C ASN A 283 -27.98 5.50 -5.53
N GLU A 284 -28.43 4.76 -4.52
CA GLU A 284 -27.65 4.38 -3.34
C GLU A 284 -27.28 2.89 -3.37
N PRO A 285 -26.15 2.46 -2.77
CA PRO A 285 -25.18 3.29 -2.05
C PRO A 285 -24.26 4.09 -2.98
N ILE A 286 -23.81 5.25 -2.49
CA ILE A 286 -22.72 6.00 -3.13
C ILE A 286 -21.40 5.34 -2.78
N THR A 287 -20.58 5.12 -3.80
CA THR A 287 -19.34 4.34 -3.73
C THR A 287 -18.16 5.22 -4.11
N ILE A 288 -17.01 5.01 -3.47
CA ILE A 288 -15.74 5.68 -3.81
C ILE A 288 -14.56 4.74 -3.52
N GLY A 289 -13.38 5.07 -4.04
CA GLY A 289 -12.17 4.29 -3.89
C GLY A 289 -12.32 2.90 -4.52
N TRP A 290 -11.86 1.87 -3.81
CA TRP A 290 -11.91 0.46 -4.23
C TRP A 290 -13.28 -0.20 -4.00
N GLY A 291 -14.39 0.52 -4.20
CA GLY A 291 -15.73 -0.03 -3.95
C GLY A 291 -16.27 0.21 -2.53
N CYS A 292 -15.78 1.25 -1.84
CA CYS A 292 -16.18 1.55 -0.46
C CYS A 292 -17.45 2.41 -0.40
N THR A 293 -18.44 1.99 0.40
CA THR A 293 -19.75 2.66 0.52
C THR A 293 -19.93 3.52 1.77
N ILE A 294 -18.99 3.43 2.71
CA ILE A 294 -18.95 4.26 3.94
C ILE A 294 -17.55 4.82 4.19
N LYS A 295 -17.49 5.95 4.90
CA LYS A 295 -16.28 6.63 5.36
C LYS A 295 -15.70 5.92 6.60
N GLU A 296 -14.53 6.38 7.03
CA GLU A 296 -13.80 5.86 8.19
C GLU A 296 -14.60 6.01 9.50
N ASP A 297 -15.42 7.06 9.60
CA ASP A 297 -16.29 7.34 10.74
C ASP A 297 -17.65 6.62 10.68
N GLY A 298 -17.88 5.81 9.63
CA GLY A 298 -19.13 5.09 9.40
C GLY A 298 -20.21 5.88 8.65
N SER A 299 -19.98 7.16 8.35
CA SER A 299 -20.93 7.97 7.57
C SER A 299 -20.95 7.57 6.08
N LYS A 300 -22.02 7.94 5.37
CA LYS A 300 -22.18 7.66 3.93
C LYS A 300 -21.46 8.71 3.06
N TRP A 301 -20.99 8.28 1.89
CA TRP A 301 -20.50 9.18 0.85
C TRP A 301 -21.65 9.98 0.21
N GLN A 302 -21.31 11.17 -0.32
CA GLN A 302 -22.21 12.02 -1.09
C GLN A 302 -21.64 12.23 -2.49
N LEU A 303 -22.51 12.41 -3.50
CA LEU A 303 -22.05 12.77 -4.85
C LEU A 303 -21.25 14.08 -4.79
N GLY A 304 -20.09 14.08 -5.45
CA GLY A 304 -19.12 15.18 -5.40
C GLY A 304 -18.03 15.03 -4.34
N ASP A 305 -18.14 14.06 -3.42
CA ASP A 305 -17.02 13.71 -2.54
C ASP A 305 -15.82 13.22 -3.37
N ARG A 306 -14.61 13.63 -2.98
CA ARG A 306 -13.34 13.25 -3.62
C ARG A 306 -12.31 12.83 -2.59
N ILE A 307 -11.51 11.83 -2.94
CA ILE A 307 -10.39 11.35 -2.12
C ILE A 307 -9.13 11.18 -2.97
N ILE A 308 -7.97 11.22 -2.33
CA ILE A 308 -6.70 10.88 -2.97
C ILE A 308 -6.46 9.37 -2.92
N GLN A 309 -5.57 8.85 -3.77
CA GLN A 309 -5.29 7.42 -3.90
C GLN A 309 -4.85 6.79 -2.57
N GLU A 310 -4.06 7.51 -1.78
CA GLU A 310 -3.58 7.09 -0.47
C GLU A 310 -4.74 6.88 0.50
N ARG A 311 -5.75 7.76 0.48
CA ARG A 311 -6.95 7.62 1.30
C ARG A 311 -7.83 6.48 0.80
N ALA A 312 -7.96 6.28 -0.51
CA ALA A 312 -8.69 5.14 -1.07
C ALA A 312 -8.05 3.80 -0.65
N ASP A 313 -6.72 3.72 -0.71
CA ASP A 313 -5.95 2.55 -0.27
C ASP A 313 -6.11 2.29 1.23
N LYS A 314 -5.97 3.34 2.06
CA LYS A 314 -6.16 3.22 3.51
C LYS A 314 -7.58 2.77 3.85
N LEU A 315 -8.58 3.39 3.22
CA LEU A 315 -9.99 3.08 3.43
C LEU A 315 -10.25 1.60 3.12
N LEU A 316 -9.76 1.08 1.99
CA LEU A 316 -9.88 -0.35 1.69
C LEU A 316 -9.32 -1.22 2.82
N ILE A 317 -8.10 -0.95 3.26
CA ILE A 317 -7.44 -1.76 4.30
C ILE A 317 -8.19 -1.71 5.63
N ASP A 318 -8.62 -0.52 6.08
CA ASP A 318 -9.39 -0.35 7.31
C ASP A 318 -10.71 -1.14 7.23
N GLN A 319 -11.40 -1.09 6.09
CA GLN A 319 -12.64 -1.84 5.91
C GLN A 319 -12.39 -3.36 5.96
N LEU A 320 -11.36 -3.83 5.26
CA LEU A 320 -11.00 -5.24 5.26
C LEU A 320 -10.63 -5.72 6.66
N SER A 321 -9.86 -4.95 7.44
CA SER A 321 -9.43 -5.35 8.78
C SER A 321 -10.57 -5.34 9.79
N ASP A 322 -11.37 -4.28 9.78
CA ASP A 322 -12.27 -4.00 10.90
C ASP A 322 -13.64 -4.67 10.75
N ARG A 323 -14.01 -5.00 9.50
CA ARG A 323 -15.31 -5.60 9.18
C ARG A 323 -15.17 -6.96 8.54
N TYR A 324 -14.57 -7.03 7.34
CA TYR A 324 -14.59 -8.26 6.55
C TYR A 324 -13.82 -9.39 7.25
N MET A 325 -12.58 -9.14 7.68
CA MET A 325 -11.79 -10.16 8.36
C MET A 325 -12.39 -10.57 9.70
N ARG A 326 -12.92 -9.63 10.48
CA ARG A 326 -13.59 -9.94 11.74
C ARG A 326 -14.76 -10.91 11.53
N ASP A 327 -15.60 -10.65 10.55
CA ASP A 327 -16.74 -11.51 10.23
C ASP A 327 -16.28 -12.90 9.77
N LEU A 328 -15.23 -12.99 8.95
CA LEU A 328 -14.70 -14.25 8.46
C LEU A 328 -14.01 -15.07 9.56
N GLU A 329 -13.14 -14.46 10.37
CA GLU A 329 -12.48 -15.08 11.53
C GLU A 329 -13.50 -15.70 12.49
N GLN A 330 -14.63 -15.04 12.72
CA GLN A 330 -15.65 -15.49 13.65
C GLN A 330 -16.58 -16.57 13.07
N SER A 331 -16.84 -16.54 11.76
CA SER A 331 -17.91 -17.34 11.15
C SER A 331 -17.42 -18.51 10.30
N VAL A 332 -16.19 -18.46 9.78
CA VAL A 332 -15.61 -19.52 8.95
C VAL A 332 -15.01 -20.61 9.86
N PRO A 333 -15.51 -21.85 9.81
CA PRO A 333 -14.98 -22.93 10.63
C PRO A 333 -13.55 -23.30 10.22
N PHE A 334 -12.74 -23.64 11.22
CA PHE A 334 -11.32 -24.01 11.05
C PHE A 334 -10.46 -22.92 10.40
N TRP A 335 -10.83 -21.64 10.53
CA TRP A 335 -10.10 -20.49 9.98
C TRP A 335 -8.59 -20.54 10.27
N GLU A 336 -8.20 -20.86 11.51
CA GLU A 336 -6.80 -20.94 11.92
C GLU A 336 -6.00 -22.05 11.23
N GLN A 337 -6.67 -23.04 10.64
CA GLN A 337 -6.03 -24.13 9.88
C GLN A 337 -5.86 -23.77 8.39
N MET A 338 -6.45 -22.67 7.93
CA MET A 338 -6.37 -22.26 6.53
C MET A 338 -5.05 -21.53 6.24
N THR A 339 -4.54 -21.73 5.03
CA THR A 339 -3.36 -21.00 4.54
C THR A 339 -3.71 -19.54 4.25
N GLU A 340 -2.69 -18.69 4.16
CA GLU A 340 -2.84 -17.29 3.75
C GLU A 340 -3.60 -17.13 2.42
N ASN A 341 -3.32 -17.99 1.44
CA ASN A 341 -4.02 -17.93 0.16
C ASN A 341 -5.49 -18.36 0.28
N GLN A 342 -5.79 -19.35 1.11
CA GLN A 342 -7.16 -19.79 1.36
C GLN A 342 -7.98 -18.69 2.04
N LYS A 343 -7.42 -18.08 3.10
CA LYS A 343 -8.01 -16.91 3.76
C LYS A 343 -8.19 -15.76 2.77
N GLY A 344 -7.21 -15.51 1.90
CA GLY A 344 -7.24 -14.46 0.88
C GLY A 344 -8.33 -14.66 -0.17
N ALA A 345 -8.53 -15.88 -0.65
CA ALA A 345 -9.60 -16.20 -1.60
C ALA A 345 -10.99 -15.96 -0.99
N LEU A 346 -11.21 -16.38 0.27
CA LEU A 346 -12.46 -16.12 0.98
C LEU A 346 -12.67 -14.63 1.28
N LEU A 347 -11.60 -13.88 1.56
CA LEU A 347 -11.68 -12.43 1.73
C LEU A 347 -12.10 -11.74 0.43
N CYS A 348 -11.53 -12.11 -0.71
CA CYS A 348 -11.90 -11.55 -2.02
C CYS A 348 -13.36 -11.88 -2.41
N PHE A 349 -13.80 -13.11 -2.12
CA PHE A 349 -15.18 -13.55 -2.31
C PHE A 349 -16.15 -12.78 -1.42
N GLY A 350 -15.85 -12.69 -0.12
CA GLY A 350 -16.64 -11.96 0.86
C GLY A 350 -16.69 -10.46 0.57
N TYR A 351 -15.62 -9.86 0.03
CA TYR A 351 -15.66 -8.46 -0.41
C TYR A 351 -16.69 -8.22 -1.52
N ASN A 352 -16.84 -9.18 -2.45
CA ASN A 352 -17.76 -9.05 -3.56
C ASN A 352 -19.23 -9.27 -3.19
N LEU A 353 -19.50 -10.21 -2.28
CA LEU A 353 -20.83 -10.74 -2.02
C LEU A 353 -21.34 -10.43 -0.60
N GLY A 354 -20.49 -9.83 0.24
CA GLY A 354 -20.72 -9.58 1.66
C GLY A 354 -19.96 -10.59 2.54
N SER A 355 -19.30 -10.08 3.58
CA SER A 355 -18.50 -10.87 4.54
C SER A 355 -19.31 -11.89 5.33
N LYS A 356 -20.62 -11.66 5.45
CA LYS A 356 -21.53 -12.48 6.26
C LYS A 356 -22.09 -13.70 5.52
N PHE A 357 -21.51 -14.12 4.39
CA PHE A 357 -22.00 -15.26 3.60
C PHE A 357 -22.07 -16.58 4.41
N MET A 358 -21.41 -16.69 5.57
CA MET A 358 -21.51 -17.85 6.46
C MET A 358 -22.76 -17.84 7.34
N THR A 359 -23.39 -16.68 7.55
CA THR A 359 -24.53 -16.48 8.45
C THR A 359 -25.78 -15.97 7.74
N GLU A 360 -25.64 -15.15 6.69
CA GLU A 360 -26.72 -14.46 5.98
C GLU A 360 -26.72 -14.77 4.46
N GLY A 361 -27.88 -14.66 3.80
CA GLY A 361 -28.04 -14.84 2.34
C GLY A 361 -28.06 -16.30 1.84
N ASP A 362 -28.18 -16.48 0.53
CA ASP A 362 -28.26 -17.79 -0.14
C ASP A 362 -26.85 -18.36 -0.45
N PHE A 363 -26.23 -18.96 0.56
CA PHE A 363 -24.84 -19.45 0.50
C PHE A 363 -24.69 -20.87 1.04
N ASP A 364 -25.73 -21.69 0.97
CA ASP A 364 -25.75 -23.01 1.62
C ASP A 364 -24.68 -23.96 1.07
N SER A 365 -24.38 -23.90 -0.23
CA SER A 365 -23.40 -24.77 -0.86
C SER A 365 -21.98 -24.53 -0.35
N ILE A 366 -21.53 -23.27 -0.28
CA ILE A 366 -20.21 -22.91 0.27
C ILE A 366 -20.15 -23.15 1.79
N ARG A 367 -21.21 -22.82 2.54
CA ARG A 367 -21.28 -23.09 3.98
C ARG A 367 -21.11 -24.57 4.30
N ARG A 368 -21.80 -25.43 3.55
CA ARG A 368 -21.75 -26.89 3.75
C ARG A 368 -20.34 -27.43 3.56
N ILE A 369 -19.64 -27.03 2.49
CA ILE A 369 -18.29 -27.55 2.23
C ILE A 369 -17.26 -27.01 3.22
N LEU A 370 -17.39 -25.75 3.66
CA LEU A 370 -16.51 -25.18 4.68
C LEU A 370 -16.71 -25.86 6.05
N LYS A 371 -17.97 -26.06 6.48
CA LYS A 371 -18.31 -26.77 7.73
C LYS A 371 -17.86 -28.23 7.75
N ASN A 372 -17.98 -28.93 6.61
CA ASN A 372 -17.62 -30.34 6.51
C ASN A 372 -16.16 -30.57 6.10
N LYS A 373 -15.33 -29.51 6.06
CA LYS A 373 -13.92 -29.56 5.63
C LYS A 373 -13.69 -30.17 4.24
N GLN A 374 -14.66 -30.02 3.34
CA GLN A 374 -14.60 -30.44 1.93
C GLN A 374 -13.95 -29.33 1.08
N TRP A 375 -12.80 -28.85 1.53
CA TRP A 375 -12.09 -27.68 1.02
C TRP A 375 -11.61 -27.82 -0.42
N GLU A 376 -11.36 -29.06 -0.86
CA GLU A 376 -11.00 -29.40 -2.22
C GLU A 376 -12.08 -29.02 -3.25
N LYS A 377 -13.35 -28.92 -2.81
CA LYS A 377 -14.50 -28.58 -3.67
C LYS A 377 -14.72 -27.07 -3.79
N LEU A 378 -14.01 -26.25 -3.03
CA LEU A 378 -14.25 -24.80 -3.00
C LEU A 378 -14.16 -24.16 -4.41
N PRO A 379 -13.15 -24.44 -5.25
CA PRO A 379 -13.06 -23.82 -6.58
C PRO A 379 -14.30 -24.09 -7.46
N GLU A 380 -14.86 -25.30 -7.41
CA GLU A 380 -16.07 -25.66 -8.16
C GLU A 380 -17.30 -24.92 -7.61
N ILE A 381 -17.44 -24.87 -6.28
CA ILE A 381 -18.57 -24.20 -5.63
C ILE A 381 -18.54 -22.69 -5.85
N LEU A 382 -17.36 -22.04 -5.83
CA LEU A 382 -17.23 -20.61 -6.13
C LEU A 382 -17.81 -20.28 -7.50
N SER A 383 -17.66 -21.18 -8.48
CA SER A 383 -18.15 -20.95 -9.84
C SER A 383 -19.66 -20.71 -9.90
N LEU A 384 -20.45 -21.23 -8.94
CA LEU A 384 -21.90 -21.07 -8.89
C LEU A 384 -22.31 -19.60 -8.65
N TYR A 385 -21.47 -18.82 -7.98
CA TYR A 385 -21.74 -17.43 -7.60
C TYR A 385 -21.30 -16.44 -8.67
N ARG A 386 -21.94 -16.55 -9.85
CA ARG A 386 -21.60 -15.77 -11.06
C ARG A 386 -22.78 -15.03 -11.70
N ASN A 387 -23.96 -15.07 -11.11
CA ASN A 387 -25.19 -14.48 -11.65
C ASN A 387 -25.44 -14.83 -13.14
N PRO A 388 -25.75 -16.10 -13.46
CA PRO A 388 -25.93 -16.55 -14.84
C PRO A 388 -26.96 -15.73 -15.63
N GLY A 389 -26.65 -15.43 -16.88
CA GLY A 389 -27.52 -14.68 -17.80
C GLY A 389 -27.46 -13.16 -17.63
N THR A 390 -26.62 -12.64 -16.72
CA THR A 390 -26.46 -11.19 -16.51
C THR A 390 -25.26 -10.62 -17.27
N ARG A 391 -25.28 -9.30 -17.53
CA ARG A 391 -24.15 -8.59 -18.17
C ARG A 391 -22.82 -8.68 -17.40
N VAL A 392 -22.86 -9.03 -16.11
CA VAL A 392 -21.68 -9.14 -15.24
C VAL A 392 -21.16 -10.57 -15.11
N GLU A 393 -21.85 -11.57 -15.69
CA GLU A 393 -21.52 -12.99 -15.51
C GLU A 393 -20.08 -13.31 -15.90
N LEU A 394 -19.60 -12.79 -17.02
CA LEU A 394 -18.24 -13.06 -17.48
C LEU A 394 -17.18 -12.53 -16.50
N GLY A 395 -17.37 -11.32 -15.99
CA GLY A 395 -16.48 -10.73 -14.99
C GLY A 395 -16.48 -11.54 -13.69
N LEU A 396 -17.66 -11.94 -13.22
CA LEU A 396 -17.78 -12.79 -12.03
C LEU A 396 -17.18 -14.18 -12.27
N LYS A 397 -17.37 -14.80 -13.43
CA LYS A 397 -16.75 -16.08 -13.79
C LYS A 397 -15.23 -16.02 -13.71
N ARG A 398 -14.62 -14.95 -14.24
CA ARG A 398 -13.17 -14.71 -14.14
C ARG A 398 -12.74 -14.56 -12.67
N ARG A 399 -13.48 -13.78 -11.90
CA ARG A 399 -13.21 -13.56 -10.47
C ARG A 399 -13.26 -14.85 -9.66
N ARG A 400 -14.36 -15.61 -9.77
CA ARG A 400 -14.52 -16.91 -9.09
C ARG A 400 -13.43 -17.91 -9.48
N TYR A 401 -13.01 -17.92 -10.74
CA TYR A 401 -11.91 -18.77 -11.19
C TYR A 401 -10.57 -18.36 -10.58
N ALA A 402 -10.25 -17.07 -10.54
CA ALA A 402 -9.02 -16.58 -9.91
C ALA A 402 -9.00 -16.87 -8.41
N GLU A 403 -10.10 -16.63 -7.71
CA GLU A 403 -10.25 -16.98 -6.28
C GLU A 403 -10.02 -18.49 -6.05
N GLY A 404 -10.57 -19.35 -6.91
CA GLY A 404 -10.34 -20.80 -6.85
C GLY A 404 -8.88 -21.21 -7.07
N LEU A 405 -8.17 -20.56 -8.00
CA LEU A 405 -6.74 -20.80 -8.21
C LEU A 405 -5.89 -20.32 -7.02
N VAL A 406 -6.19 -19.15 -6.49
CA VAL A 406 -5.51 -18.63 -5.29
C VAL A 406 -5.73 -19.58 -4.12
N TRP A 407 -6.96 -20.05 -3.89
CA TRP A 407 -7.27 -21.06 -2.87
C TRP A 407 -6.40 -22.33 -2.98
N GLN A 408 -6.05 -22.74 -4.20
CA GLN A 408 -5.18 -23.88 -4.50
C GLN A 408 -3.68 -23.60 -4.35
N GLY A 409 -3.29 -22.37 -3.99
CA GLY A 409 -1.89 -21.99 -3.78
C GLY A 409 -1.24 -21.25 -4.96
N VAL A 410 -1.97 -20.98 -6.05
CA VAL A 410 -1.44 -20.23 -7.19
C VAL A 410 -1.24 -18.76 -6.79
N SER A 411 -0.16 -18.14 -7.27
CA SER A 411 0.08 -16.71 -7.03
C SER A 411 -1.05 -15.85 -7.62
N VAL A 412 -1.35 -14.71 -6.99
CA VAL A 412 -2.41 -13.78 -7.45
C VAL A 412 -2.21 -13.35 -8.89
N GLU A 413 -0.97 -13.03 -9.27
CA GLU A 413 -0.65 -12.58 -10.63
C GLU A 413 -0.92 -13.67 -11.67
N GLU A 414 -0.47 -14.90 -11.40
CA GLU A 414 -0.72 -16.02 -12.30
C GLU A 414 -2.21 -16.37 -12.37
N ALA A 415 -2.91 -16.36 -11.23
CA ALA A 415 -4.33 -16.64 -11.16
C ALA A 415 -5.16 -15.61 -11.94
N TYR A 416 -4.85 -14.31 -11.77
CA TYR A 416 -5.50 -13.23 -12.52
C TYR A 416 -5.23 -13.34 -14.02
N ARG A 417 -3.97 -13.57 -14.42
CA ARG A 417 -3.60 -13.76 -15.82
C ARG A 417 -4.37 -14.92 -16.45
N LYS A 418 -4.44 -16.08 -15.77
CA LYS A 418 -5.23 -17.22 -16.25
C LYS A 418 -6.71 -16.87 -16.33
N ALA A 419 -7.27 -16.21 -15.33
CA ALA A 419 -8.66 -15.77 -15.36
C ALA A 419 -8.97 -14.85 -16.54
N MET A 420 -8.09 -13.90 -16.89
CA MET A 420 -8.31 -13.00 -18.02
C MET A 420 -8.34 -13.72 -19.38
N THR A 421 -7.78 -14.93 -19.49
CA THR A 421 -7.90 -15.77 -20.70
C THR A 421 -9.30 -16.37 -20.90
N ILE A 422 -10.14 -16.38 -19.86
CA ILE A 422 -11.55 -16.81 -19.94
C ILE A 422 -12.32 -15.72 -20.70
N ALA A 423 -12.21 -15.74 -22.03
CA ALA A 423 -13.11 -15.13 -23.03
C ALA A 423 -12.69 -15.32 -24.49
N GLN A 424 -11.61 -16.04 -24.83
CA GLN A 424 -11.32 -16.28 -26.26
C GLN A 424 -12.15 -17.40 -26.92
N ILE A 425 -12.95 -18.15 -26.16
CA ILE A 425 -13.64 -19.37 -26.66
C ILE A 425 -15.14 -19.13 -26.97
N SER A 426 -15.80 -18.12 -26.37
CA SER A 426 -17.22 -17.85 -26.65
C SER A 426 -17.47 -17.04 -27.93
N ASP A 427 -16.47 -16.30 -28.42
CA ASP A 427 -16.63 -15.49 -29.65
C ASP A 427 -16.50 -16.30 -30.95
N ARG A 428 -16.13 -17.58 -30.88
CA ARG A 428 -16.04 -18.45 -32.07
C ARG A 428 -17.32 -19.20 -32.42
N VAL A 429 -18.35 -19.18 -31.58
CA VAL A 429 -19.60 -19.91 -31.86
C VAL A 429 -20.67 -19.02 -32.51
N SER A 430 -20.61 -17.69 -32.32
CA SER A 430 -21.65 -16.79 -32.86
C SER A 430 -21.43 -16.31 -34.30
N LEU A 431 -20.25 -16.53 -34.90
CA LEU A 431 -19.96 -16.09 -36.28
C LEU A 431 -20.32 -17.11 -37.36
N ALA A 432 -20.73 -18.33 -37.01
CA ALA A 432 -21.07 -19.39 -37.96
C ALA A 432 -22.58 -19.54 -38.27
N MET A 433 -23.46 -18.71 -37.67
CA MET A 433 -24.91 -18.79 -37.88
C MET A 433 -25.53 -17.55 -38.54
N MET A 434 -24.74 -16.66 -39.13
CA MET A 434 -25.27 -15.58 -39.96
C MET A 434 -24.50 -15.45 -41.26
N ARG A 435 -25.00 -16.12 -42.31
CA ARG A 435 -25.09 -15.66 -43.71
C ARG A 435 -25.64 -16.80 -44.61
N PRO A 436 -26.30 -16.49 -45.73
CA PRO A 436 -26.84 -15.20 -46.18
C PRO A 436 -28.26 -14.93 -45.67
#